data_AF-A0A969GST6-F1
#
_entry.id   AF-A0A969GST6-F1
#
_cell.length_a   1.000
_cell.length_b   1.000
_cell.length_c   1.000
_cell.angle_alpha   90.00
_cell.angle_beta   90.00
_cell.angle_gamma   90.00
#
_symmetry.space_group_name_H-M   'P 1'
#
loop_
_entity.id
_entity.type
_entity.pdbx_description
1 polymer ?
#
loop_
_entity_poly.entity_id
_entity_poly.type
_entity_poly.pdbx_seq_one_letter_code
_entity_poly.pdbx_strand_id
1 'polypeptide(L)'
;MYTYAFLHRQTSIADLPFGIVGSLQRVDTPSLSAVVETQVDLDLVQQSDDRLVQAVLAHDRVIQHLFSQTTVLPLRFGTCFVSHEALLEHLHFHDTDYLAKLNTLANKAEYVLKAIPLAPLPHLTQWN
;
A
#
# COMPACT_ATOMS: atom_id res chain seq x y z
N MET A 1 -3.37 -1.48 15.24
CA MET A 1 -2.67 -0.41 14.50
C MET A 1 -2.57 -0.80 13.03
N TYR A 2 -3.36 -0.13 12.19
CA TYR A 2 -3.41 -0.39 10.76
C TYR A 2 -2.13 0.10 10.10
N THR A 3 -1.53 -0.67 9.20
CA THR A 3 -0.24 -0.36 8.58
C THR A 3 -0.34 -0.41 7.07
N TYR A 4 0.07 0.68 6.41
CA TYR A 4 -0.06 0.86 4.96
C TYR A 4 1.16 0.35 4.21
N ALA A 5 2.36 0.73 4.66
CA ALA A 5 3.59 0.45 3.94
C ALA A 5 4.82 0.53 4.86
N PHE A 6 5.89 -0.12 4.42
CA PHE A 6 7.25 0.04 4.95
C PHE A 6 8.13 0.83 4.00
N LEU A 7 9.03 1.63 4.56
CA LEU A 7 9.88 2.60 3.86
C LEU A 7 11.30 2.56 4.43
N HIS A 8 12.25 3.17 3.72
CA HIS A 8 13.55 3.48 4.33
C HIS A 8 13.40 4.55 5.40
N ARG A 9 14.17 4.41 6.49
CA ARG A 9 14.20 5.42 7.57
C ARG A 9 14.61 6.81 7.08
N GLN A 10 15.53 6.87 6.14
CA GLN A 10 16.07 8.12 5.61
C GLN A 10 15.12 8.83 4.62
N THR A 11 14.05 8.17 4.20
CA THR A 11 13.05 8.79 3.33
C THR A 11 12.48 10.03 4.01
N SER A 12 12.54 11.17 3.34
CA SER A 12 11.76 12.34 3.70
C SER A 12 10.39 12.25 3.04
N ILE A 13 9.33 12.30 3.83
CA ILE A 13 7.95 12.43 3.35
C ILE A 13 7.56 13.87 3.67
N ALA A 14 7.24 14.66 2.64
CA ALA A 14 6.87 16.05 2.81
C ALA A 14 5.54 16.16 3.57
N ASP A 15 4.54 15.42 3.10
CA ASP A 15 3.20 15.41 3.68
C ASP A 15 2.66 13.99 3.74
N LEU A 16 2.09 13.64 4.90
CA LEU A 16 1.29 12.43 5.06
C LEU A 16 -0.16 12.74 4.71
N PRO A 17 -0.79 11.97 3.80
CA PRO A 17 -2.20 12.16 3.45
C PRO A 17 -3.09 11.70 4.61
N PHE A 18 -4.38 11.99 4.52
CA PHE A 18 -5.36 11.35 5.39
C PHE A 18 -5.53 9.87 4.99
N GLY A 19 -5.62 9.01 6.01
CA GLY A 19 -5.89 7.59 5.88
C GLY A 19 -7.38 7.28 5.78
N ILE A 20 -7.77 6.15 6.36
CA ILE A 20 -9.16 5.66 6.32
C ILE A 20 -10.05 6.49 7.25
N VAL A 21 -9.57 6.85 8.43
CA VAL A 21 -10.33 7.57 9.47
C VAL A 21 -9.75 8.96 9.71
N GLY A 22 -8.44 9.13 9.65
CA GLY A 22 -7.79 10.37 10.04
C GLY A 22 -6.31 10.43 9.71
N SER A 23 -5.53 10.93 10.66
CA SER A 23 -4.11 11.26 10.42
C SER A 23 -3.22 10.03 10.50
N LEU A 24 -2.31 9.93 9.54
CA LEU A 24 -1.28 8.90 9.55
C LEU A 24 -0.14 9.28 10.48
N GLN A 25 0.53 8.26 11.00
CA GLN A 25 1.72 8.38 11.81
C GLN A 25 2.84 7.59 11.18
N ARG A 26 4.07 8.03 11.44
CA ARG A 26 5.27 7.31 11.06
C ARG A 26 5.89 6.69 12.30
N VAL A 27 6.11 5.38 12.25
CA VAL A 27 6.82 4.62 13.28
C VAL A 27 8.17 4.23 12.72
N ASP A 28 9.23 4.46 13.49
CA ASP A 28 10.60 4.40 12.99
C ASP A 28 11.45 3.39 13.76
N THR A 29 12.23 2.63 13.02
CA THR A 29 13.39 1.89 13.51
C THR A 29 14.68 2.60 13.02
N PRO A 30 15.88 2.13 13.39
CA PRO A 30 17.13 2.72 12.88
C PRO A 30 17.26 2.72 11.35
N SER A 31 16.61 1.78 10.66
CA SER A 31 16.81 1.45 9.25
C SER A 31 15.52 1.54 8.42
N LEU A 32 14.38 1.23 9.03
CA LEU A 32 13.06 1.18 8.39
C LEU A 32 12.08 2.16 9.04
N SER A 33 11.02 2.45 8.33
CA SER A 33 9.86 3.17 8.84
C SER A 33 8.59 2.49 8.39
N ALA A 34 7.56 2.54 9.21
CA ALA A 34 6.21 2.13 8.86
C ALA A 34 5.28 3.34 8.87
N VAL A 35 4.37 3.39 7.90
CA VAL A 35 3.27 4.36 7.90
C VAL A 35 2.02 3.66 8.41
N VAL A 36 1.46 4.21 9.49
CA VAL A 36 0.41 3.57 10.28
C VAL A 36 -0.74 4.51 10.59
N GLU A 37 -1.87 3.94 10.95
CA GLU A 37 -3.01 4.64 11.52
C GLU A 37 -3.55 3.86 12.72
N THR A 38 -3.66 4.53 13.86
CA THR A 38 -3.97 3.89 15.15
C THR A 38 -5.46 3.81 15.43
N GLN A 39 -6.27 4.67 14.80
CA GLN A 39 -7.69 4.82 15.07
C GLN A 39 -8.60 3.99 14.15
N VAL A 40 -8.03 3.17 13.28
CA VAL A 40 -8.82 2.32 12.38
C VAL A 40 -9.37 1.13 13.15
N ASP A 41 -10.70 1.05 13.19
CA ASP A 41 -11.44 -0.14 13.62
C ASP A 41 -11.89 -0.91 12.36
N LEU A 42 -11.28 -2.06 12.12
CA LEU A 42 -11.59 -2.89 10.97
C LEU A 42 -12.99 -3.52 11.03
N ASP A 43 -13.53 -3.74 12.23
CA ASP A 43 -14.86 -4.31 12.38
C ASP A 43 -15.90 -3.29 11.92
N LEU A 44 -15.73 -2.00 12.27
CA LEU A 44 -16.58 -0.91 11.78
C LEU A 44 -16.49 -0.69 10.26
N VAL A 45 -15.32 -0.96 9.67
CA VAL A 45 -15.11 -0.87 8.21
C VAL A 45 -15.84 -2.01 7.48
N GLN A 46 -15.84 -3.22 8.05
CA GLN A 46 -16.45 -4.41 7.44
C GLN A 46 -17.98 -4.47 7.60
N GLN A 47 -18.57 -3.61 8.43
CA GLN A 47 -20.02 -3.57 8.66
C GLN A 47 -20.85 -3.19 7.42
N SER A 48 -20.24 -2.61 6.38
CA SER A 48 -20.94 -2.18 5.18
C SER A 48 -20.02 -2.23 3.97
N ASP A 49 -20.53 -2.75 2.85
CA ASP A 49 -19.81 -2.81 1.58
C ASP A 49 -19.31 -1.43 1.14
N ASP A 50 -20.13 -0.38 1.32
CA ASP A 50 -19.74 0.99 0.97
C ASP A 50 -18.53 1.45 1.79
N ARG A 51 -18.51 1.17 3.10
CA ARG A 51 -17.39 1.51 3.98
C ARG A 51 -16.14 0.74 3.62
N LEU A 52 -16.28 -0.55 3.31
CA LEU A 52 -15.19 -1.40 2.88
C LEU A 52 -14.56 -0.87 1.58
N VAL A 53 -15.39 -0.53 0.58
CA VAL A 53 -14.92 0.05 -0.68
C VAL A 53 -14.20 1.38 -0.44
N GLN A 54 -14.76 2.28 0.38
CA GLN A 54 -14.09 3.54 0.71
C GLN A 54 -12.75 3.32 1.43
N ALA A 55 -12.68 2.36 2.35
CA ALA A 55 -11.44 2.05 3.05
C ALA A 55 -10.37 1.48 2.11
N VAL A 56 -10.75 0.63 1.14
CA VAL A 56 -9.83 0.11 0.11
C VAL A 56 -9.31 1.26 -0.75
N LEU A 57 -10.18 2.17 -1.20
CA LEU A 57 -9.78 3.33 -1.99
C LEU A 57 -8.87 4.29 -1.20
N ALA A 58 -9.14 4.49 0.10
CA ALA A 58 -8.30 5.30 0.97
C ALA A 58 -6.91 4.66 1.13
N HIS A 59 -6.85 3.35 1.37
CA HIS A 59 -5.59 2.59 1.44
C HIS A 59 -4.75 2.74 0.19
N ASP A 60 -5.35 2.54 -0.98
CA ASP A 60 -4.65 2.68 -2.26
C ASP A 60 -4.16 4.12 -2.48
N ARG A 61 -4.95 5.13 -2.12
CA ARG A 61 -4.53 6.54 -2.22
C ARG A 61 -3.33 6.86 -1.33
N VAL A 62 -3.31 6.35 -0.09
CA VAL A 62 -2.16 6.51 0.80
C VAL A 62 -0.91 5.91 0.15
N ILE A 63 -1.00 4.68 -0.35
CA ILE A 63 0.13 4.02 -1.01
C ILE A 63 0.60 4.80 -2.24
N GLN A 64 -0.31 5.26 -3.09
CA GLN A 64 0.02 6.06 -4.28
C GLN A 64 0.73 7.37 -3.90
N HIS A 65 0.27 8.05 -2.85
CA HIS A 65 0.87 9.29 -2.37
C HIS A 65 2.25 9.09 -1.74
N LEU A 66 2.47 7.96 -1.06
CA LEU A 66 3.80 7.60 -0.56
C LEU A 66 4.73 7.24 -1.73
N PHE A 67 4.23 6.46 -2.69
CA PHE A 67 4.99 6.03 -3.86
C PHE A 67 5.43 7.18 -4.77
N SER A 68 4.64 8.26 -4.85
CA SER A 68 5.03 9.46 -5.62
C SER A 68 6.23 10.20 -5.02
N GLN A 69 6.55 9.96 -3.74
CA GLN A 69 7.63 10.63 -3.01
C GLN A 69 8.84 9.73 -2.79
N THR A 70 8.64 8.41 -2.70
CA THR A 70 9.69 7.47 -2.30
C THR A 70 9.43 6.05 -2.80
N THR A 71 10.45 5.21 -2.71
CA THR A 71 10.25 3.76 -2.79
C THR A 71 9.45 3.28 -1.57
N VAL A 72 8.45 2.45 -1.81
CA VAL A 72 7.56 1.89 -0.79
C VAL A 72 7.50 0.37 -0.91
N LEU A 73 7.34 -0.31 0.21
CA LEU A 73 6.92 -1.70 0.27
C LEU A 73 5.47 -1.72 0.75
N PRO A 74 4.49 -1.79 -0.17
CA PRO A 74 3.08 -1.72 0.20
C PRO A 74 2.65 -2.98 0.93
N LEU A 75 1.84 -2.82 1.98
CA LEU A 75 1.21 -3.93 2.68
C LEU A 75 -0.18 -4.20 2.14
N ARG A 76 -0.65 -5.43 2.35
CA ARG A 76 -2.00 -5.82 1.97
C ARG A 76 -3.01 -5.04 2.79
N PHE A 77 -4.12 -4.66 2.16
CA PHE A 77 -5.26 -4.07 2.84
C PHE A 77 -5.67 -4.93 4.05
N GLY A 78 -5.89 -4.29 5.19
CA GLY A 78 -6.28 -4.97 6.44
C GLY A 78 -5.11 -5.45 7.31
N THR A 79 -3.86 -5.09 6.96
CA THR A 79 -2.70 -5.43 7.80
C THR A 79 -2.71 -4.59 9.08
N CYS A 80 -2.86 -5.27 10.22
CA CYS A 80 -2.90 -4.66 11.54
C CYS A 80 -1.90 -5.30 12.50
N PHE A 81 -1.14 -4.46 13.21
CA PHE A 81 -0.32 -4.89 14.34
C PHE A 81 -1.06 -4.63 15.65
N VAL A 82 -0.92 -5.57 16.59
CA VAL A 82 -1.63 -5.55 17.88
C VAL A 82 -1.15 -4.42 18.80
N SER A 83 0.12 -4.02 18.69
CA SER A 83 0.70 -2.91 19.44
C SER A 83 1.84 -2.25 18.68
N HIS A 84 2.32 -1.13 19.23
CA HIS A 84 3.49 -0.44 18.71
C HIS A 84 4.77 -1.30 18.83
N GLU A 85 4.93 -1.97 19.97
CA GLU A 85 6.05 -2.87 20.26
C GLU A 85 6.08 -4.05 19.31
N ALA A 86 4.91 -4.67 19.04
CA ALA A 86 4.81 -5.78 18.09
C ALA A 86 5.20 -5.36 16.67
N LEU A 87 4.86 -4.14 16.26
CA LEU A 87 5.32 -3.59 14.97
C LEU A 87 6.85 -3.41 14.97
N LEU A 88 7.43 -2.85 16.02
CA LEU A 88 8.87 -2.64 16.10
C LEU A 88 9.63 -3.97 16.09
N GLU A 89 9.17 -4.97 16.84
CA GLU A 89 9.73 -6.31 16.85
C GLU A 89 9.66 -6.96 15.47
N HIS A 90 8.52 -6.84 14.79
CA HIS A 90 8.34 -7.35 13.43
C HIS A 90 9.28 -6.68 12.42
N LEU A 91 9.40 -5.35 12.47
CA LEU A 91 10.32 -4.59 11.63
C LEU A 91 11.77 -4.97 11.90
N HIS A 92 12.15 -5.18 13.16
CA HIS A 92 13.50 -5.58 13.53
C HIS A 92 13.82 -7.01 13.05
N PHE A 93 12.88 -7.94 13.26
CA PHE A 93 13.06 -9.34 12.86
C PHE A 93 13.20 -9.49 11.34
N HIS A 94 12.48 -8.69 10.56
CA HIS A 94 12.50 -8.72 9.10
C HIS A 94 13.38 -7.64 8.44
N ASP A 95 14.20 -6.93 9.21
CA ASP A 95 14.89 -5.72 8.76
C ASP A 95 15.68 -5.92 7.46
N THR A 96 16.56 -6.92 7.46
CA THR A 96 17.41 -7.25 6.30
C THR A 96 16.59 -7.59 5.04
N ASP A 97 15.49 -8.34 5.20
CA ASP A 97 14.63 -8.75 4.07
C ASP A 97 13.88 -7.55 3.48
N TYR A 98 13.31 -6.70 4.34
CA TYR A 98 12.58 -5.53 3.89
C TYR A 98 13.50 -4.47 3.28
N LEU A 99 14.69 -4.26 3.83
CA LEU A 99 15.70 -3.40 3.21
C LEU A 99 16.15 -3.94 1.85
N ALA A 100 16.38 -5.25 1.72
CA ALA A 100 16.73 -5.84 0.43
C ALA A 100 15.63 -5.64 -0.62
N LYS A 101 14.37 -5.78 -0.23
CA LYS A 101 13.21 -5.51 -1.11
C LYS A 101 13.14 -4.05 -1.51
N LEU A 102 13.22 -3.12 -0.56
CA LEU A 102 13.20 -1.68 -0.85
C LEU A 102 14.36 -1.27 -1.77
N ASN A 103 15.57 -1.75 -1.52
CA ASN A 103 16.72 -1.51 -2.39
C ASN A 103 16.51 -2.08 -3.81
N THR A 104 15.90 -3.26 -3.92
CA THR A 104 15.60 -3.87 -5.21
C THR A 104 14.55 -3.08 -6.00
N LEU A 105 13.60 -2.45 -5.30
CA LEU A 105 12.53 -1.65 -5.89
C LEU A 105 12.93 -0.19 -6.13
N ALA A 106 14.08 0.25 -5.62
CA ALA A 106 14.52 1.63 -5.75
C ALA A 106 14.60 2.08 -7.21
N ASN A 107 14.03 3.25 -7.51
CA ASN A 107 13.94 3.85 -8.86
C ASN A 107 13.23 2.95 -9.90
N LYS A 108 12.35 2.05 -9.46
CA LYS A 108 11.52 1.22 -10.33
C LYS A 108 10.04 1.53 -10.14
N ALA A 109 9.26 1.25 -11.18
CA ALA A 109 7.81 1.32 -11.14
C ALA A 109 7.21 0.00 -11.62
N GLU A 110 6.03 -0.32 -11.10
CA GLU A 110 5.24 -1.47 -11.53
C GLU A 110 4.27 -1.04 -12.64
N TYR A 111 4.19 -1.83 -13.71
CA TYR A 111 3.27 -1.60 -14.82
C TYR A 111 2.46 -2.88 -15.08
N VAL A 112 1.14 -2.71 -15.22
CA VAL A 112 0.23 -3.80 -15.55
C VAL A 112 -0.27 -3.62 -16.98
N LEU A 113 -0.01 -4.62 -17.83
CA LEU A 113 -0.53 -4.69 -19.20
C LEU A 113 -1.75 -5.61 -19.23
N LYS A 114 -2.90 -5.07 -19.62
CA LYS A 114 -4.14 -5.84 -19.80
C LYS A 114 -4.54 -5.82 -21.28
N ALA A 115 -4.47 -6.97 -21.93
CA ALA A 115 -4.97 -7.17 -23.28
C ALA A 115 -6.34 -7.86 -23.24
N ILE A 116 -7.30 -7.33 -23.99
CA ILE A 116 -8.63 -7.94 -24.16
C ILE A 116 -8.71 -8.40 -25.62
N PRO A 117 -8.88 -9.70 -25.88
CA PRO A 117 -9.00 -10.18 -27.26
C PRO A 117 -10.27 -9.61 -27.90
N LEU A 118 -10.13 -9.08 -29.11
CA LEU A 118 -11.28 -8.68 -29.91
C LEU A 118 -11.92 -9.93 -30.50
N ALA A 119 -13.25 -9.99 -30.49
CA ALA A 119 -13.97 -11.01 -31.26
C ALA A 119 -13.55 -10.90 -32.74
N PRO A 120 -13.35 -12.04 -33.44
CA PRO A 120 -13.06 -12.00 -34.87
C PRO A 120 -14.21 -11.27 -35.58
N LEU A 121 -13.87 -10.28 -36.41
CA LEU A 121 -14.83 -9.62 -37.28
C LEU A 121 -15.53 -10.70 -38.13
N PRO A 122 -16.87 -10.73 -38.20
CA PRO A 122 -17.54 -11.62 -39.14
C PRO A 122 -17.00 -11.27 -40.53
N HIS A 123 -16.42 -12.26 -41.17
CA HIS A 123 -15.92 -12.19 -42.53
C HIS A 123 -17.02 -11.57 -43.38
N LEU A 124 -16.69 -10.51 -44.12
CA LEU A 124 -17.48 -10.06 -45.27
C LEU A 124 -17.40 -11.14 -46.36
N THR A 125 -17.93 -12.34 -46.10
CA THR A 125 -18.26 -13.34 -47.11
C THR A 125 -19.55 -12.89 -47.77
N GLN A 126 -19.44 -11.91 -48.66
CA GLN A 126 -20.40 -11.67 -49.75
C GLN A 126 -19.79 -10.63 -50.71
N TRP A 127 -19.00 -11.11 -51.67
CA TRP A 127 -18.80 -10.43 -52.95
C TRP A 127 -18.88 -11.50 -54.06
N ASN A 128 -20.05 -11.49 -54.72
CA ASN A 128 -20.46 -12.04 -56.03
C ASN A 128 -19.99 -13.43 -56.46
#